data_AF-A0A4V1FKB4-F1
#
_entry.id   AF-A0A4V1FKB4-F1
#
_cell.length_a   1.000
_cell.length_b   1.000
_cell.length_c   1.000
_cell.angle_alpha   90.00
_cell.angle_beta   90.00
_cell.angle_gamma   90.00
#
_symmetry.space_group_name_H-M   'P 1'
#
loop_
_entity.id
_entity.type
_entity.pdbx_description
1 polymer ?
#
loop_
_entity_poly.entity_id
_entity_poly.type
_entity_poly.pdbx_seq_one_letter_code
_entity_poly.pdbx_strand_id
1 'polypeptide(L)'
;MSTLSRRTLIGSTAALTAAGAAALTAPGATAAPPRRTLPDPTFAEISVHDPSIVAAGDELYVFGSHLAAARTPDLLRWTGVADLVTPENPLFEDVTVELAEAFAWANTTTLWAPDVHRADDGRFRMYYCACEGSSPRSALGSAVADEITGPYRDEGIFLRSGQWDQESEDGTIYDALVHPNVVDPQAFVDAEGVLRLVYGSYSGGIFLLELDPATGRPVPGQGYGVHLVGGNHSRIEAPYILRSEESGYYYLFVTFGGLDADGGYNVRVGRSRSVEGPYLDHAGHDLRECRSDPSLPLFDDASIEPYAVKLLGNHRFTQRDGAEGQGYVSPGHVSAWTRPGTDESFLILHTRFPGRGEEHEVRVHRLHLTRTGWLVPSPHRYAGEPAATAREARLRRDEIVGDWQLVDHGRAISAEVTDSVPVTLGADGTVTGAVQGRWRAEGSGRAVIELDGARFDGTFTRGWHDGLDAWTPTFTVLGPDGRALWGSREV
;
A
#
# COMPACT_ATOMS: atom_id res chain seq x y z
N MET A 1 15.65 -24.29 -81.21
CA MET A 1 16.24 -25.38 -82.01
C MET A 1 17.16 -26.20 -81.11
N SER A 2 17.17 -27.51 -81.34
CA SER A 2 18.05 -28.58 -80.82
C SER A 2 18.12 -28.86 -79.31
N THR A 3 17.43 -29.93 -78.98
CA THR A 3 17.56 -30.89 -77.88
C THR A 3 18.88 -31.70 -77.88
N LEU A 4 19.09 -32.44 -76.77
CA LEU A 4 19.91 -33.66 -76.55
C LEU A 4 21.32 -33.41 -75.93
N SER A 5 21.66 -33.84 -74.71
CA SER A 5 21.64 -35.17 -74.04
C SER A 5 22.77 -36.11 -74.46
N ARG A 6 23.60 -36.52 -73.48
CA ARG A 6 24.13 -37.88 -73.16
C ARG A 6 25.46 -37.77 -72.41
N ARG A 7 25.52 -38.21 -71.14
CA ARG A 7 25.98 -39.54 -70.68
C ARG A 7 27.47 -39.85 -70.94
N THR A 8 28.21 -39.82 -69.83
CA THR A 8 29.15 -40.83 -69.33
C THR A 8 30.36 -41.22 -70.18
N LEU A 9 31.59 -41.02 -69.66
CA LEU A 9 32.63 -42.06 -69.68
C LEU A 9 33.72 -41.88 -68.60
N ILE A 10 33.92 -43.00 -67.92
CA ILE A 10 34.93 -43.52 -66.99
C ILE A 10 36.39 -43.05 -67.18
N GLY A 11 37.12 -42.89 -66.08
CA GLY A 11 38.59 -42.87 -66.03
C GLY A 11 39.14 -42.91 -64.60
N SER A 12 39.63 -44.08 -64.18
CA SER A 12 40.42 -44.42 -62.99
C SER A 12 41.59 -43.43 -62.76
N THR A 13 42.15 -43.16 -61.57
CA THR A 13 42.75 -44.06 -60.56
C THR A 13 43.36 -43.20 -59.43
N ALA A 14 43.67 -43.86 -58.30
CA ALA A 14 44.62 -43.49 -57.24
C ALA A 14 44.04 -42.85 -55.96
N ALA A 15 44.03 -43.69 -54.93
CA ALA A 15 43.76 -43.40 -53.54
C ALA A 15 44.80 -42.47 -52.90
N LEU A 16 44.38 -41.67 -51.93
CA LEU A 16 45.12 -41.47 -50.69
C LEU A 16 44.14 -41.12 -49.56
N THR A 17 44.17 -41.95 -48.53
CA THR A 17 43.46 -41.81 -47.26
C THR A 17 43.95 -40.60 -46.46
N ALA A 18 43.04 -39.75 -45.99
CA ALA A 18 43.28 -38.88 -44.85
C ALA A 18 42.01 -38.80 -43.98
N ALA A 19 42.11 -39.38 -42.78
CA ALA A 19 41.10 -39.29 -41.74
C ALA A 19 41.01 -37.85 -41.23
N GLY A 20 39.90 -37.17 -41.52
CA GLY A 20 39.55 -35.89 -40.91
C GLY A 20 38.63 -36.12 -39.72
N ALA A 21 39.19 -36.24 -38.52
CA ALA A 21 38.42 -36.13 -37.28
C ALA A 21 38.01 -34.66 -37.11
N ALA A 22 36.74 -34.34 -37.37
CA ALA A 22 36.17 -33.05 -37.05
C ALA A 22 36.03 -32.94 -35.52
N ALA A 23 36.97 -32.23 -34.89
CA ALA A 23 36.81 -31.78 -33.51
C ALA A 23 35.69 -30.72 -33.48
N LEU A 24 34.50 -31.13 -33.06
CA LEU A 24 33.44 -30.23 -32.62
C LEU A 24 33.94 -29.51 -31.35
N THR A 25 34.52 -28.33 -31.52
CA THR A 25 34.77 -27.42 -30.40
C THR A 25 33.42 -27.00 -29.84
N ALA A 26 33.09 -27.47 -28.64
CA ALA A 26 31.96 -26.98 -27.88
C ALA A 26 32.08 -25.45 -27.77
N PRO A 27 30.99 -24.67 -27.99
CA PRO A 27 31.04 -23.25 -27.73
C PRO A 27 31.34 -23.07 -26.24
N GLY A 28 32.44 -22.38 -25.95
CA GLY A 28 32.86 -22.09 -24.58
C GLY A 28 31.69 -21.46 -23.83
N ALA A 29 31.37 -22.03 -22.67
CA ALA A 29 30.39 -21.46 -21.75
C ALA A 29 30.84 -20.04 -21.41
N THR A 30 30.19 -19.04 -22.02
CA THR A 30 30.33 -17.65 -21.61
C THR A 30 29.88 -17.60 -20.15
N ALA A 31 30.81 -17.29 -19.24
CA ALA A 31 30.50 -17.10 -17.83
C ALA A 31 29.30 -16.16 -17.73
N ALA A 32 28.29 -16.56 -16.95
CA ALA A 32 27.15 -15.70 -16.68
C ALA A 32 27.68 -14.35 -16.14
N PRO A 33 27.12 -13.21 -16.56
CA PRO A 33 27.54 -11.92 -16.03
C PRO A 33 27.47 -11.95 -14.50
N PRO A 34 28.44 -11.34 -13.80
CA PRO A 34 28.49 -11.37 -12.34
C PRO A 34 27.18 -10.85 -11.77
N ARG A 35 26.69 -11.51 -10.70
CA ARG A 35 25.50 -11.08 -9.97
C ARG A 35 25.77 -9.66 -9.46
N ARG A 36 24.96 -8.68 -9.86
CA ARG A 36 25.07 -7.30 -9.33
C ARG A 36 24.65 -7.33 -7.86
N THR A 37 25.56 -6.96 -6.97
CA THR A 37 25.26 -6.75 -5.55
C THR A 37 24.55 -5.42 -5.41
N LEU A 38 23.33 -5.43 -4.86
CA LEU A 38 22.68 -4.21 -4.41
C LEU A 38 23.43 -3.69 -3.17
N PRO A 39 23.58 -2.36 -2.99
CA PRO A 39 24.16 -1.83 -1.77
C PRO A 39 23.25 -2.17 -0.59
N ASP A 40 23.84 -2.38 0.57
CA ASP A 40 23.07 -2.61 1.79
C ASP A 40 22.39 -1.27 2.21
N PRO A 41 21.09 -1.30 2.56
CA PRO A 41 20.37 -0.10 2.93
C PRO A 41 20.82 0.42 4.30
N THR A 42 20.55 1.69 4.57
CA THR A 42 20.64 2.27 5.91
C THR A 42 19.30 2.93 6.22
N PHE A 43 18.69 2.52 7.33
CA PHE A 43 17.40 3.05 7.78
C PHE A 43 17.59 4.05 8.92
N ALA A 44 16.70 5.05 8.96
CA ALA A 44 16.53 5.91 10.13
C ALA A 44 15.04 5.94 10.45
N GLU A 45 14.68 5.32 11.57
CA GLU A 45 13.28 5.14 11.97
C GLU A 45 12.67 6.44 12.49
N ILE A 46 11.36 6.55 12.35
CA ILE A 46 10.56 7.66 12.88
C ILE A 46 9.18 7.17 13.31
N SER A 47 8.65 7.79 14.36
CA SER A 47 7.27 7.57 14.80
C SER A 47 6.41 8.73 14.32
N VAL A 48 5.58 8.46 13.31
CA VAL A 48 4.49 9.32 12.86
C VAL A 48 3.29 8.40 12.72
N HIS A 49 2.27 8.58 13.56
CA HIS A 49 1.01 7.83 13.44
C HIS A 49 0.22 8.41 12.26
N ASP A 50 -0.47 7.56 11.51
CA ASP A 50 -1.29 7.97 10.35
C ASP A 50 -0.54 8.80 9.27
N PRO A 51 0.58 8.32 8.71
CA PRO A 51 1.42 9.12 7.83
C PRO A 51 0.79 9.38 6.46
N SER A 52 0.46 10.64 6.15
CA SER A 52 0.10 11.10 4.80
C SER A 52 1.28 11.72 4.05
N ILE A 53 1.67 11.12 2.93
CA ILE A 53 2.82 11.46 2.11
C ILE A 53 2.54 12.64 1.17
N VAL A 54 3.46 13.59 1.08
CA VAL A 54 3.43 14.71 0.12
C VAL A 54 4.84 15.04 -0.35
N ALA A 55 4.98 15.45 -1.61
CA ALA A 55 6.26 15.90 -2.16
C ALA A 55 6.41 17.42 -2.11
N ALA A 56 7.58 17.90 -1.70
CA ALA A 56 7.96 19.31 -1.79
C ALA A 56 9.42 19.46 -2.24
N GLY A 57 9.60 19.93 -3.47
CA GLY A 57 10.92 19.99 -4.09
C GLY A 57 11.51 18.58 -4.26
N ASP A 58 12.74 18.40 -3.75
CA ASP A 58 13.48 17.13 -3.82
C ASP A 58 13.25 16.24 -2.58
N GLU A 59 12.44 16.68 -1.62
CA GLU A 59 12.13 15.92 -0.40
C GLU A 59 10.67 15.43 -0.40
N LEU A 60 10.46 14.32 0.31
CA LEU A 60 9.14 13.80 0.65
C LEU A 60 8.89 14.05 2.13
N TYR A 61 7.65 14.40 2.47
CA TYR A 61 7.20 14.65 3.83
C TYR A 61 6.04 13.71 4.16
N VAL A 62 5.98 13.26 5.41
CA VAL A 62 4.77 12.67 5.97
C VAL A 62 4.26 13.57 7.08
N PHE A 63 2.95 13.80 7.08
CA PHE A 63 2.22 14.45 8.16
C PHE A 63 1.27 13.43 8.78
N GLY A 64 1.15 13.43 10.09
CA GLY A 64 0.36 12.44 10.80
C GLY A 64 -0.40 13.02 11.97
N SER A 65 -1.10 12.14 12.68
CA SER A 65 -1.81 12.47 13.91
C SER A 65 -0.89 13.15 14.93
N HIS A 66 -1.50 13.86 15.88
CA HIS A 66 -0.79 14.62 16.91
C HIS A 66 0.11 15.73 16.38
N LEU A 67 -0.11 16.18 15.13
CA LEU A 67 0.70 17.16 14.44
C LEU A 67 2.18 16.73 14.31
N ALA A 68 2.39 15.42 14.24
CA ALA A 68 3.68 14.83 13.94
C ALA A 68 3.99 14.97 12.43
N ALA A 69 5.23 15.31 12.11
CA ALA A 69 5.70 15.38 10.75
C ALA A 69 7.14 14.94 10.64
N ALA A 70 7.48 14.31 9.52
CA ALA A 70 8.83 13.89 9.21
C ALA A 70 9.11 14.06 7.71
N ARG A 71 10.38 14.07 7.34
CA ARG A 71 10.82 14.14 5.94
C ARG A 71 11.86 13.10 5.60
N THR A 72 11.99 12.81 4.33
CA THR A 72 12.97 11.88 3.79
C THR A 72 13.39 12.27 2.36
N PRO A 73 14.68 12.11 2.01
CA PRO A 73 15.12 12.25 0.62
C PRO A 73 14.98 10.95 -0.19
N ASP A 74 14.75 9.80 0.47
CA ASP A 74 14.91 8.49 -0.16
C ASP A 74 13.88 7.42 0.24
N LEU A 75 12.95 7.71 1.15
CA LEU A 75 11.98 6.77 1.74
C LEU A 75 12.58 5.73 2.71
N LEU A 76 13.88 5.79 3.00
CA LEU A 76 14.57 4.89 3.92
C LEU A 76 14.98 5.60 5.21
N ARG A 77 15.46 6.84 5.09
CA ARG A 77 16.01 7.63 6.19
C ARG A 77 15.11 8.80 6.47
N TRP A 78 14.43 8.76 7.62
CA TRP A 78 13.51 9.80 8.05
C TRP A 78 14.17 10.76 9.03
N THR A 79 13.75 12.02 9.00
CA THR A 79 14.14 13.06 9.95
C THR A 79 12.88 13.76 10.44
N GLY A 80 12.70 13.83 11.77
CA GLY A 80 11.56 14.53 12.38
C GLY A 80 11.57 16.02 12.04
N VAL A 81 10.37 16.56 11.81
CA VAL A 81 10.11 17.97 11.47
C VAL A 81 9.31 18.62 12.60
N ALA A 82 8.25 17.94 13.05
CA ALA A 82 7.36 18.42 14.10
C ALA A 82 6.81 17.22 14.88
N ASP A 83 6.39 17.47 16.11
CA ASP A 83 5.70 16.50 16.94
C ASP A 83 4.88 17.23 18.00
N LEU A 84 3.79 16.60 18.44
CA LEU A 84 2.85 17.07 19.47
C LEU A 84 2.09 18.35 19.14
N VAL A 85 0.82 18.40 19.57
CA VAL A 85 0.00 19.63 19.53
C VAL A 85 0.36 20.53 20.71
N THR A 86 1.27 21.47 20.47
CA THR A 86 1.77 22.43 21.48
C THR A 86 1.95 23.81 20.85
N PRO A 87 1.94 24.90 21.64
CA PRO A 87 2.23 26.25 21.13
C PRO A 87 3.59 26.36 20.43
N GLU A 88 4.56 25.51 20.81
CA GLU A 88 5.91 25.50 20.24
C GLU A 88 6.04 24.67 18.95
N ASN A 89 4.99 23.97 18.52
CA ASN A 89 5.05 23.16 17.29
C ASN A 89 5.31 24.06 16.08
N PRO A 90 6.37 23.81 15.28
CA PRO A 90 6.83 24.75 14.25
C PRO A 90 5.87 24.87 13.06
N LEU A 91 4.89 23.97 12.92
CA LEU A 91 3.92 24.02 11.83
C LEU A 91 2.93 25.16 12.00
N PHE A 92 2.78 25.76 13.18
CA PHE A 92 1.90 26.90 13.43
C PHE A 92 2.63 27.96 14.26
N GLU A 93 2.15 29.19 14.29
CA GLU A 93 2.66 30.16 15.27
C GLU A 93 2.23 29.80 16.70
N ASP A 94 0.98 29.37 16.85
CA ASP A 94 0.45 28.71 18.05
C ASP A 94 -0.79 27.91 17.63
N VAL A 95 -0.65 26.60 17.45
CA VAL A 95 -1.75 25.74 17.00
C VAL A 95 -2.94 25.77 17.96
N THR A 96 -2.69 25.95 19.27
CA THR A 96 -3.73 25.89 20.31
C THR A 96 -4.69 27.09 20.24
N VAL A 97 -4.18 28.22 19.73
CA VAL A 97 -4.97 29.41 19.44
C VAL A 97 -5.53 29.36 18.02
N GLU A 98 -4.69 29.02 17.05
CA GLU A 98 -5.06 29.03 15.63
C GLU A 98 -6.24 28.08 15.34
N LEU A 99 -6.27 26.90 15.96
CA LEU A 99 -7.31 25.88 15.75
C LEU A 99 -8.29 25.74 16.93
N ALA A 100 -8.42 26.78 17.77
CA ALA A 100 -9.23 26.74 18.99
C ALA A 100 -10.69 26.32 18.77
N GLU A 101 -11.30 26.70 17.62
CA GLU A 101 -12.67 26.31 17.28
C GLU A 101 -12.81 24.79 17.07
N ALA A 102 -11.81 24.15 16.46
CA ALA A 102 -11.81 22.72 16.20
C ALA A 102 -11.65 21.93 17.51
N PHE A 103 -10.71 22.35 18.35
CA PHE A 103 -10.52 21.76 19.69
C PHE A 103 -11.76 21.90 20.57
N ALA A 104 -12.39 23.08 20.55
CA ALA A 104 -13.61 23.33 21.32
C ALA A 104 -14.78 22.46 20.82
N TRP A 105 -14.94 22.30 19.50
CA TRP A 105 -15.99 21.46 18.93
C TRP A 105 -15.81 19.98 19.29
N ALA A 106 -14.59 19.48 19.08
CA ALA A 106 -14.24 18.07 19.24
C ALA A 106 -13.88 17.69 20.68
N ASN A 107 -13.91 18.62 21.64
CA ASN A 107 -13.62 18.38 23.06
C ASN A 107 -12.28 17.64 23.27
N THR A 108 -11.25 18.09 22.56
CA THR A 108 -9.92 17.45 22.55
C THR A 108 -8.81 18.48 22.56
N THR A 109 -7.60 18.04 22.87
CA THR A 109 -6.37 18.86 22.85
C THR A 109 -5.36 18.37 21.82
N THR A 110 -5.74 17.38 21.01
CA THR A 110 -4.90 16.84 19.93
C THR A 110 -5.65 16.88 18.60
N LEU A 111 -4.89 16.78 17.52
CA LEU A 111 -5.38 16.56 16.17
C LEU A 111 -5.23 15.07 15.81
N TRP A 112 -6.09 14.62 14.90
CA TRP A 112 -6.01 13.31 14.24
C TRP A 112 -5.45 13.48 12.82
N ALA A 113 -5.41 12.39 12.06
CA ALA A 113 -4.72 12.25 10.79
C ALA A 113 -5.00 13.42 9.83
N PRO A 114 -3.98 14.22 9.47
CA PRO A 114 -4.11 15.26 8.48
C PRO A 114 -3.72 14.75 7.09
N ASP A 115 -4.06 15.53 6.07
CA ASP A 115 -3.43 15.45 4.76
C ASP A 115 -2.92 16.83 4.31
N VAL A 116 -1.81 16.86 3.59
CA VAL A 116 -1.23 18.11 3.07
C VAL A 116 -1.20 18.06 1.55
N HIS A 117 -1.98 18.95 0.93
CA HIS A 117 -2.07 19.09 -0.50
C HIS A 117 -1.36 20.35 -0.98
N ARG A 118 -0.58 20.25 -2.06
CA ARG A 118 0.01 21.43 -2.71
C ARG A 118 -1.02 22.04 -3.67
N ALA A 119 -1.58 23.19 -3.28
CA ALA A 119 -2.58 23.92 -4.06
C ALA A 119 -2.01 24.48 -5.37
N ASP A 120 -2.90 24.83 -6.31
CA ASP A 120 -2.56 25.34 -7.64
C ASP A 120 -1.73 26.64 -7.60
N ASP A 121 -1.93 27.47 -6.57
CA ASP A 121 -1.17 28.69 -6.36
C ASP A 121 0.24 28.46 -5.77
N GLY A 122 0.59 27.20 -5.51
CA GLY A 122 1.88 26.76 -5.01
C GLY A 122 1.99 26.66 -3.50
N ARG A 123 0.98 27.11 -2.74
CA ARG A 123 0.93 26.99 -1.28
C ARG A 123 0.60 25.56 -0.84
N PHE A 124 0.85 25.27 0.41
CA PHE A 124 0.53 23.98 1.04
C PHE A 124 -0.71 24.14 1.91
N ARG A 125 -1.70 23.29 1.69
CA ARG A 125 -2.97 23.28 2.40
C ARG A 125 -3.08 21.99 3.21
N MET A 126 -3.07 22.13 4.53
CA MET A 126 -3.30 21.03 5.46
C MET A 126 -4.79 20.90 5.72
N TYR A 127 -5.37 19.75 5.38
CA TYR A 127 -6.68 19.33 5.82
C TYR A 127 -6.52 18.68 7.19
N TYR A 128 -6.88 19.39 8.25
CA TYR A 128 -6.73 18.92 9.64
C TYR A 128 -8.07 18.39 10.16
N CYS A 129 -8.02 17.44 11.08
CA CYS A 129 -9.21 17.00 11.80
C CYS A 129 -8.95 16.84 13.30
N ALA A 130 -10.02 16.99 14.09
CA ALA A 130 -10.02 16.78 15.53
C ALA A 130 -11.26 15.97 15.91
N CYS A 131 -11.13 15.05 16.86
CA CYS A 131 -12.19 14.15 17.32
C CYS A 131 -12.11 13.97 18.84
N GLU A 132 -13.26 13.84 19.50
CA GLU A 132 -13.35 13.52 20.93
C GLU A 132 -12.73 12.15 21.26
N GLY A 133 -12.78 11.22 20.30
CA GLY A 133 -12.23 9.87 20.40
C GLY A 133 -13.21 8.82 20.93
N SER A 134 -14.10 9.19 21.86
CA SER A 134 -15.17 8.29 22.34
C SER A 134 -16.45 8.33 21.50
N SER A 135 -16.59 9.32 20.62
CA SER A 135 -17.76 9.53 19.77
C SER A 135 -17.33 10.24 18.48
N PRO A 136 -18.13 10.23 17.39
CA PRO A 136 -17.81 10.94 16.16
C PRO A 136 -18.06 12.45 16.28
N ARG A 137 -17.79 13.04 17.45
CA ARG A 137 -17.83 14.48 17.70
C ARG A 137 -16.55 15.09 17.15
N SER A 138 -16.61 15.49 15.88
CA SER A 138 -15.41 15.83 15.11
C SER A 138 -15.60 17.05 14.22
N ALA A 139 -14.48 17.74 13.98
CA ALA A 139 -14.39 18.86 13.06
C ALA A 139 -13.28 18.62 12.04
N LEU A 140 -13.56 18.99 10.79
CA LEU A 140 -12.62 18.95 9.67
C LEU A 140 -12.56 20.36 9.03
N GLY A 141 -11.35 20.90 8.95
CA GLY A 141 -11.06 22.20 8.39
C GLY A 141 -9.78 22.18 7.54
N SER A 142 -9.38 23.34 7.05
CA SER A 142 -8.09 23.49 6.37
C SER A 142 -7.29 24.66 6.93
N ALA A 143 -5.97 24.53 6.87
CA ALA A 143 -5.03 25.62 7.12
C ALA A 143 -4.03 25.71 5.95
N VAL A 144 -3.50 26.90 5.67
CA VAL A 144 -2.61 27.15 4.53
C VAL A 144 -1.28 27.76 4.95
N ALA A 145 -0.19 27.34 4.31
CA ALA A 145 1.15 27.87 4.47
C ALA A 145 1.82 28.10 3.11
N ASP A 146 2.71 29.09 3.02
CA ASP A 146 3.54 29.30 1.83
C ASP A 146 4.64 28.23 1.71
N GLU A 147 5.14 27.75 2.86
CA GLU A 147 6.16 26.71 2.96
C GLU A 147 5.57 25.44 3.57
N ILE A 148 6.02 24.27 3.13
CA ILE A 148 5.47 22.98 3.58
C ILE A 148 5.62 22.78 5.10
N THR A 149 6.65 23.38 5.70
CA THR A 149 6.93 23.32 7.15
C THR A 149 6.27 24.45 7.94
N GLY A 150 5.30 25.17 7.34
CA GLY A 150 4.56 26.23 8.02
C GLY A 150 5.28 27.59 8.07
N PRO A 151 4.75 28.54 8.87
CA PRO A 151 3.56 28.38 9.71
C PRO A 151 2.27 28.32 8.87
N TYR A 152 1.40 27.37 9.17
CA TYR A 152 0.05 27.24 8.64
C TYR A 152 -0.89 28.23 9.34
N ARG A 153 -1.85 28.76 8.59
CA ARG A 153 -2.90 29.68 9.05
C ARG A 153 -4.27 29.08 8.80
N ASP A 154 -5.14 29.13 9.80
CA ASP A 154 -6.46 28.53 9.70
C ASP A 154 -7.33 29.24 8.66
N GLU A 155 -8.05 28.44 7.87
CA GLU A 155 -9.07 28.88 6.92
C GLU A 155 -10.48 28.45 7.36
N GLY A 156 -10.55 27.78 8.51
CA GLY A 156 -11.76 27.46 9.24
C GLY A 156 -12.30 26.06 8.96
N ILE A 157 -13.17 25.62 9.86
CA ILE A 157 -13.91 24.36 9.77
C ILE A 157 -14.92 24.44 8.62
N PHE A 158 -15.04 23.36 7.84
CA PHE A 158 -16.03 23.24 6.77
C PHE A 158 -16.91 21.98 6.87
N LEU A 159 -16.57 21.03 7.74
CA LEU A 159 -17.41 19.87 8.05
C LEU A 159 -17.41 19.58 9.55
N ARG A 160 -18.58 19.17 10.07
CA ARG A 160 -18.78 18.68 11.43
C ARG A 160 -19.55 17.36 11.46
N SER A 161 -19.24 16.56 12.47
CA SER A 161 -20.02 15.38 12.86
C SER A 161 -20.27 15.38 14.37
N GLY A 162 -21.24 14.58 14.81
CA GLY A 162 -21.60 14.47 16.23
C GLY A 162 -22.43 15.65 16.75
N GLN A 163 -23.11 16.39 15.87
CA GLN A 163 -24.15 17.35 16.23
C GLN A 163 -25.46 16.63 16.59
N TRP A 164 -25.46 15.95 17.73
CA TRP A 164 -26.62 15.19 18.21
C TRP A 164 -27.88 16.06 18.30
N ASP A 165 -29.00 15.49 17.86
CA ASP A 165 -30.32 16.11 17.82
C ASP A 165 -30.40 17.42 17.01
N GLN A 166 -29.42 17.67 16.13
CA GLN A 166 -29.33 18.87 15.30
C GLN A 166 -29.14 18.49 13.83
N GLU A 167 -29.57 19.40 12.96
CA GLU A 167 -29.33 19.28 11.52
C GLU A 167 -27.83 19.21 11.24
N SER A 168 -27.47 18.26 10.39
CA SER A 168 -26.12 17.95 9.95
C SER A 168 -25.82 18.60 8.60
N GLU A 169 -24.67 18.29 8.02
CA GLU A 169 -24.19 18.95 6.80
C GLU A 169 -25.09 18.70 5.58
N ASP A 170 -25.88 17.62 5.58
CA ASP A 170 -26.86 17.31 4.55
C ASP A 170 -28.28 17.84 4.83
N GLY A 171 -28.48 18.56 5.94
CA GLY A 171 -29.76 19.11 6.37
C GLY A 171 -30.67 18.14 7.12
N THR A 172 -30.23 16.92 7.40
CA THR A 172 -30.95 15.95 8.23
C THR A 172 -30.33 15.82 9.62
N ILE A 173 -31.06 15.29 10.61
CA ILE A 173 -30.51 15.08 11.96
C ILE A 173 -29.32 14.11 11.90
N TYR A 174 -28.21 14.45 12.56
CA TYR A 174 -27.01 13.62 12.52
C TYR A 174 -27.24 12.22 13.09
N ASP A 175 -27.01 11.19 12.27
CA ASP A 175 -27.07 9.77 12.64
C ASP A 175 -25.75 9.10 12.26
N ALA A 176 -25.00 8.64 13.26
CA ALA A 176 -23.68 8.02 13.06
C ALA A 176 -23.75 6.62 12.40
N LEU A 177 -24.94 6.05 12.18
CA LEU A 177 -25.09 4.83 11.39
C LEU A 177 -24.94 5.08 9.89
N VAL A 178 -25.25 6.30 9.43
CA VAL A 178 -25.28 6.65 8.00
C VAL A 178 -24.45 7.88 7.65
N HIS A 179 -24.17 8.77 8.60
CA HIS A 179 -23.31 9.93 8.41
C HIS A 179 -21.87 9.64 8.88
N PRO A 180 -20.86 10.20 8.20
CA PRO A 180 -19.47 9.94 8.53
C PRO A 180 -19.08 10.53 9.89
N ASN A 181 -18.00 9.99 10.45
CA ASN A 181 -17.13 10.78 11.30
C ASN A 181 -16.23 11.64 10.39
N VAL A 182 -16.20 12.97 10.57
CA VAL A 182 -15.46 13.88 9.67
C VAL A 182 -13.97 13.94 10.01
N VAL A 183 -13.26 12.84 9.80
CA VAL A 183 -11.81 12.69 10.06
C VAL A 183 -11.14 11.95 8.89
N ASP A 184 -9.83 11.78 8.96
CA ASP A 184 -9.00 11.05 7.99
C ASP A 184 -9.15 11.55 6.54
N PRO A 185 -8.99 12.87 6.29
CA PRO A 185 -9.05 13.42 4.94
C PRO A 185 -7.87 12.98 4.09
N GLN A 186 -8.11 12.86 2.79
CA GLN A 186 -7.09 12.92 1.75
C GLN A 186 -7.60 13.77 0.59
N ALA A 187 -6.85 14.82 0.26
CA ALA A 187 -7.13 15.71 -0.86
C ALA A 187 -6.24 15.37 -2.07
N PHE A 188 -6.87 15.12 -3.22
CA PHE A 188 -6.17 14.73 -4.43
C PHE A 188 -6.88 15.26 -5.69
N VAL A 189 -6.13 15.41 -6.77
CA VAL A 189 -6.69 15.77 -8.07
C VAL A 189 -6.98 14.49 -8.87
N ASP A 190 -8.21 14.34 -9.35
CA ASP A 190 -8.62 13.19 -10.15
C ASP A 190 -8.13 13.30 -11.61
N ALA A 191 -8.42 12.29 -12.44
CA ALA A 191 -8.02 12.22 -13.84
C ALA A 191 -8.66 13.31 -14.70
N GLU A 192 -9.79 13.86 -14.24
CA GLU A 192 -10.55 14.91 -14.88
C GLU A 192 -10.05 16.31 -14.47
N GLY A 193 -9.09 16.39 -13.54
CA GLY A 193 -8.52 17.65 -13.05
C GLY A 193 -9.35 18.28 -11.92
N VAL A 194 -10.26 17.53 -11.31
CA VAL A 194 -11.11 18.00 -10.22
C VAL A 194 -10.43 17.71 -8.88
N LEU A 195 -10.36 18.72 -8.00
CA LEU A 195 -9.89 18.52 -6.63
C LEU A 195 -10.96 17.78 -5.83
N ARG A 196 -10.58 16.65 -5.24
CA ARG A 196 -11.45 15.78 -4.45
C ARG A 196 -10.95 15.68 -3.01
N LEU A 197 -11.85 15.38 -2.10
CA LEU A 197 -11.55 15.04 -0.70
C LEU A 197 -12.25 13.72 -0.37
N VAL A 198 -11.48 12.66 -0.14
CA VAL A 198 -12.00 11.42 0.46
C VAL A 198 -11.74 11.44 1.96
N TYR A 199 -12.69 11.01 2.77
CA TYR A 199 -12.57 11.08 4.23
C TYR A 199 -13.54 10.10 4.92
N GLY A 200 -13.34 9.86 6.20
CA GLY A 200 -14.24 9.06 7.04
C GLY A 200 -13.52 8.06 7.92
N SER A 201 -14.05 7.85 9.12
CA SER A 201 -13.66 6.77 10.03
C SER A 201 -14.89 6.21 10.72
N TYR A 202 -15.06 4.89 10.63
CA TYR A 202 -16.14 4.15 11.27
C TYR A 202 -17.52 4.71 10.88
N SER A 203 -18.41 4.90 11.86
CA SER A 203 -19.73 5.54 11.72
C SER A 203 -20.46 5.17 10.42
N GLY A 204 -20.91 6.16 9.65
CA GLY A 204 -21.59 5.98 8.37
C GLY A 204 -20.71 5.57 7.20
N GLY A 205 -19.39 5.43 7.40
CA GLY A 205 -18.44 5.02 6.38
C GLY A 205 -17.62 6.15 5.78
N ILE A 206 -17.11 5.87 4.58
CA ILE A 206 -16.16 6.68 3.81
C ILE A 206 -16.90 7.44 2.71
N PHE A 207 -16.61 8.73 2.59
CA PHE A 207 -17.28 9.64 1.68
C PHE A 207 -16.29 10.41 0.80
N LEU A 208 -16.79 10.88 -0.35
CA LEU A 208 -16.04 11.66 -1.32
C LEU A 208 -16.76 12.99 -1.60
N LEU A 209 -16.01 14.09 -1.56
CA LEU A 209 -16.46 15.42 -1.93
C LEU A 209 -15.65 15.98 -3.10
N GLU A 210 -16.29 16.82 -3.90
CA GLU A 210 -15.62 17.77 -4.78
C GLU A 210 -15.26 19.04 -4.00
N LEU A 211 -14.05 19.55 -4.21
CA LEU A 211 -13.55 20.80 -3.61
C LEU A 211 -13.37 21.86 -4.70
N ASP A 212 -13.61 23.12 -4.35
CA ASP A 212 -13.19 24.27 -5.15
C ASP A 212 -11.66 24.40 -5.06
N PRO A 213 -10.90 24.30 -6.18
CA PRO A 213 -9.45 24.35 -6.16
C PRO A 213 -8.88 25.70 -5.70
N ALA A 214 -9.63 26.80 -5.84
CA ALA A 214 -9.18 28.12 -5.42
C ALA A 214 -9.27 28.31 -3.90
N THR A 215 -10.23 27.66 -3.25
CA THR A 215 -10.49 27.83 -1.81
C THR A 215 -10.18 26.59 -0.98
N GLY A 216 -9.98 25.43 -1.62
CA GLY A 216 -9.83 24.13 -0.98
C GLY A 216 -11.07 23.64 -0.21
N ARG A 217 -12.21 24.34 -0.29
CA ARG A 217 -13.44 24.01 0.45
C ARG A 217 -14.39 23.16 -0.40
N PRO A 218 -15.29 22.36 0.22
CA PRO A 218 -16.32 21.63 -0.53
C PRO A 218 -17.18 22.54 -1.40
N VAL A 219 -17.45 22.12 -2.63
CA VAL A 219 -18.44 22.77 -3.48
C VAL A 219 -19.81 22.74 -2.79
N PRO A 220 -20.56 23.86 -2.73
CA PRO A 220 -21.82 23.94 -1.97
C PRO A 220 -22.87 22.93 -2.44
N GLY A 221 -23.69 22.42 -1.49
CA GLY A 221 -24.85 21.59 -1.77
C GLY A 221 -24.58 20.08 -1.86
N GLN A 222 -23.40 19.61 -1.46
CA GLN A 222 -23.04 18.19 -1.47
C GLN A 222 -23.40 17.44 -0.17
N GLY A 223 -23.71 18.14 0.92
CA GLY A 223 -23.79 17.52 2.25
C GLY A 223 -22.49 16.83 2.62
N TYR A 224 -22.56 15.57 3.04
CA TYR A 224 -21.39 14.73 3.28
C TYR A 224 -20.74 14.16 2.00
N GLY A 225 -21.38 14.27 0.84
CA GLY A 225 -20.86 13.80 -0.44
C GLY A 225 -21.28 12.37 -0.80
N VAL A 226 -20.49 11.71 -1.64
CA VAL A 226 -20.78 10.38 -2.19
C VAL A 226 -20.22 9.29 -1.25
N HIS A 227 -21.09 8.41 -0.73
CA HIS A 227 -20.68 7.26 0.05
C HIS A 227 -19.96 6.18 -0.79
N LEU A 228 -18.79 5.72 -0.34
CA LEU A 228 -17.94 4.76 -1.04
C LEU A 228 -17.91 3.37 -0.39
N VAL A 229 -17.86 3.28 0.94
CA VAL A 229 -17.75 2.03 1.71
C VAL A 229 -18.04 2.27 3.18
N GLY A 230 -18.61 1.29 3.90
CA GLY A 230 -18.88 1.37 5.34
C GLY A 230 -20.36 1.63 5.67
N GLY A 231 -20.58 2.02 6.93
CA GLY A 231 -21.91 2.19 7.52
C GLY A 231 -22.09 1.34 8.78
N ASN A 232 -23.06 1.74 9.62
CA ASN A 232 -23.41 1.05 10.87
C ASN A 232 -22.22 0.81 11.83
N HIS A 233 -21.31 1.79 11.91
CA HIS A 233 -20.09 1.70 12.72
C HIS A 233 -19.17 0.54 12.34
N SER A 234 -19.08 0.17 11.06
CA SER A 234 -18.02 -0.72 10.59
C SER A 234 -16.65 -0.19 10.95
N ARG A 235 -15.73 -1.04 11.41
CA ARG A 235 -14.34 -0.66 11.70
C ARG A 235 -13.54 -0.49 10.41
N ILE A 236 -13.85 0.59 9.67
CA ILE A 236 -13.27 0.95 8.38
C ILE A 236 -12.92 2.43 8.43
N GLU A 237 -11.66 2.78 8.18
CA GLU A 237 -11.17 4.16 8.22
C GLU A 237 -9.97 4.39 7.30
N ALA A 238 -9.35 5.57 7.41
CA ALA A 238 -8.12 5.92 6.71
C ALA A 238 -8.19 5.74 5.19
N PRO A 239 -9.15 6.38 4.50
CA PRO A 239 -9.28 6.24 3.07
C PRO A 239 -8.14 6.96 2.35
N TYR A 240 -7.54 6.30 1.36
CA TYR A 240 -6.56 6.91 0.48
C TYR A 240 -6.75 6.42 -0.95
N ILE A 241 -6.98 7.33 -1.89
CA ILE A 241 -7.15 7.06 -3.31
C ILE A 241 -5.84 7.32 -4.05
N LEU A 242 -5.32 6.27 -4.68
CA LEU A 242 -4.20 6.36 -5.62
C LEU A 242 -4.70 6.10 -7.04
N ARG A 243 -4.42 7.02 -7.98
CA ARG A 243 -4.61 6.78 -9.41
C ARG A 243 -3.37 6.12 -9.99
N SER A 244 -3.54 5.02 -10.73
CA SER A 244 -2.48 4.43 -11.55
C SER A 244 -2.76 4.70 -13.01
N GLU A 245 -1.86 5.40 -13.69
CA GLU A 245 -1.95 5.60 -15.14
C GLU A 245 -1.69 4.28 -15.90
N GLU A 246 -0.77 3.45 -15.41
CA GLU A 246 -0.43 2.15 -16.00
C GLU A 246 -1.66 1.22 -16.09
N SER A 247 -2.42 1.10 -15.00
CA SER A 247 -3.61 0.26 -14.97
C SER A 247 -4.88 0.97 -15.43
N GLY A 248 -4.89 2.31 -15.31
CA GLY A 248 -6.03 3.21 -15.51
C GLY A 248 -7.13 3.08 -14.44
N TYR A 249 -6.80 2.56 -13.26
CA TYR A 249 -7.72 2.45 -12.12
C TYR A 249 -7.38 3.50 -11.05
N TYR A 250 -8.41 3.91 -10.31
CA TYR A 250 -8.30 4.41 -8.95
C TYR A 250 -8.30 3.22 -7.98
N TYR A 251 -7.42 3.25 -6.99
CA TYR A 251 -7.36 2.29 -5.89
C TYR A 251 -7.75 3.00 -4.61
N LEU A 252 -8.88 2.61 -4.01
CA LEU A 252 -9.29 3.06 -2.69
C LEU A 252 -8.66 2.12 -1.67
N PHE A 253 -7.59 2.57 -1.04
CA PHE A 253 -7.08 1.97 0.17
C PHE A 253 -7.94 2.38 1.36
N VAL A 254 -8.19 1.44 2.26
CA VAL A 254 -8.86 1.66 3.55
C VAL A 254 -8.24 0.71 4.55
N THR A 255 -8.34 1.01 5.83
CA THR A 255 -7.86 0.12 6.89
C THR A 255 -9.03 -0.45 7.67
N PHE A 256 -9.03 -1.77 7.85
CA PHE A 256 -10.06 -2.50 8.58
C PHE A 256 -9.57 -2.88 9.98
N GLY A 257 -10.48 -2.94 10.95
CA GLY A 257 -10.18 -3.30 12.33
C GLY A 257 -9.78 -2.10 13.20
N GLY A 258 -9.31 -2.37 14.42
CA GLY A 258 -8.81 -1.35 15.35
C GLY A 258 -7.30 -1.18 15.28
N LEU A 259 -6.81 0.05 15.47
CA LEU A 259 -5.40 0.43 15.34
C LEU A 259 -4.48 -0.14 16.44
N ASP A 260 -5.03 -0.46 17.61
CA ASP A 260 -4.28 -0.98 18.76
C ASP A 260 -3.70 -2.37 18.48
N ALA A 261 -2.77 -2.84 19.30
CA ALA A 261 -2.10 -4.12 19.09
C ALA A 261 -3.07 -5.33 19.06
N ASP A 262 -4.21 -5.23 19.73
CA ASP A 262 -5.25 -6.25 19.81
C ASP A 262 -6.43 -5.99 18.84
N GLY A 263 -6.36 -4.91 18.05
CA GLY A 263 -7.46 -4.44 17.22
C GLY A 263 -7.57 -5.11 15.85
N GLY A 264 -6.50 -5.77 15.37
CA GLY A 264 -6.46 -6.50 14.11
C GLY A 264 -6.40 -5.61 12.87
N TYR A 265 -5.75 -4.45 12.97
CA TYR A 265 -5.62 -3.48 11.88
C TYR A 265 -4.99 -4.12 10.62
N ASN A 266 -5.62 -3.91 9.47
CA ASN A 266 -5.14 -4.48 8.22
C ASN A 266 -5.51 -3.62 7.01
N VAL A 267 -4.56 -3.49 6.08
CA VAL A 267 -4.70 -2.68 4.87
C VAL A 267 -5.52 -3.43 3.84
N ARG A 268 -6.57 -2.77 3.33
CA ARG A 268 -7.41 -3.29 2.26
C ARG A 268 -7.49 -2.35 1.07
N VAL A 269 -7.85 -2.90 -0.08
CA VAL A 269 -8.00 -2.13 -1.32
C VAL A 269 -9.17 -2.59 -2.18
N GLY A 270 -9.94 -1.64 -2.69
CA GLY A 270 -10.83 -1.81 -3.84
C GLY A 270 -10.34 -0.97 -5.02
N ARG A 271 -10.85 -1.22 -6.23
CA ARG A 271 -10.51 -0.39 -7.39
C ARG A 271 -11.72 -0.02 -8.24
N SER A 272 -11.63 1.13 -8.91
CA SER A 272 -12.63 1.58 -9.87
C SER A 272 -12.01 2.31 -11.05
N ARG A 273 -12.75 2.38 -12.17
CA ARG A 273 -12.39 3.25 -13.30
C ARG A 273 -12.92 4.68 -13.13
N SER A 274 -13.81 4.88 -12.15
CA SER A 274 -14.39 6.18 -11.80
C SER A 274 -13.98 6.53 -10.37
N VAL A 275 -13.64 7.79 -10.11
CA VAL A 275 -13.26 8.24 -8.76
C VAL A 275 -14.39 8.07 -7.74
N GLU A 276 -15.64 8.22 -8.17
CA GLU A 276 -16.86 8.02 -7.37
C GLU A 276 -17.28 6.53 -7.25
N GLY A 277 -16.51 5.63 -7.84
CA GLY A 277 -16.80 4.20 -7.83
C GLY A 277 -17.86 3.78 -8.88
N PRO A 278 -18.49 2.60 -8.69
CA PRO A 278 -18.29 1.70 -7.57
C PRO A 278 -16.86 1.16 -7.52
N TYR A 279 -16.31 1.07 -6.31
CA TYR A 279 -15.07 0.34 -6.06
C TYR A 279 -15.42 -1.12 -5.88
N LEU A 280 -14.76 -1.99 -6.63
CA LEU A 280 -14.95 -3.43 -6.55
C LEU A 280 -13.71 -4.09 -5.97
N ASP A 281 -13.89 -5.20 -5.26
CA ASP A 281 -12.80 -6.08 -4.83
C ASP A 281 -12.41 -7.09 -5.93
N HIS A 282 -11.48 -8.01 -5.62
CA HIS A 282 -11.04 -9.02 -6.59
C HIS A 282 -12.14 -10.03 -6.96
N ALA A 283 -13.09 -10.30 -6.06
CA ALA A 283 -14.23 -11.18 -6.31
C ALA A 283 -15.38 -10.47 -7.03
N GLY A 284 -15.30 -9.14 -7.17
CA GLY A 284 -16.30 -8.31 -7.83
C GLY A 284 -17.39 -7.78 -6.89
N HIS A 285 -17.21 -7.89 -5.57
CA HIS A 285 -18.15 -7.29 -4.61
C HIS A 285 -18.02 -5.78 -4.63
N ASP A 286 -19.16 -5.10 -4.59
CA ASP A 286 -19.23 -3.65 -4.50
C ASP A 286 -18.96 -3.20 -3.05
N LEU A 287 -17.96 -2.35 -2.86
CA LEU A 287 -17.60 -1.90 -1.51
C LEU A 287 -18.68 -1.03 -0.85
N ARG A 288 -19.64 -0.47 -1.61
CA ARG A 288 -20.80 0.22 -1.03
C ARG A 288 -21.72 -0.73 -0.26
N GLU A 289 -21.60 -2.03 -0.48
CA GLU A 289 -22.35 -3.07 0.25
C GLU A 289 -21.61 -3.55 1.51
N CYS A 290 -20.33 -3.22 1.67
CA CYS A 290 -19.53 -3.56 2.82
C CYS A 290 -19.89 -2.66 4.01
N ARG A 291 -20.69 -3.21 4.94
CA ARG A 291 -21.10 -2.55 6.19
C ARG A 291 -21.43 -3.60 7.25
N SER A 292 -21.42 -3.18 8.50
CA SER A 292 -21.76 -4.02 9.65
C SER A 292 -23.27 -4.28 9.66
N ASP A 293 -23.67 -5.45 10.17
CA ASP A 293 -25.09 -5.75 10.35
C ASP A 293 -25.63 -4.92 11.52
N PRO A 294 -26.58 -3.99 11.30
CA PRO A 294 -27.10 -3.13 12.36
C PRO A 294 -27.93 -3.89 13.41
N SER A 295 -28.23 -5.17 13.19
CA SER A 295 -28.89 -6.04 14.17
C SER A 295 -27.91 -6.76 15.11
N LEU A 296 -26.61 -6.70 14.82
CA LEU A 296 -25.53 -7.25 15.65
C LEU A 296 -24.92 -6.17 16.56
N PRO A 297 -24.10 -6.54 17.56
CA PRO A 297 -23.36 -5.57 18.36
C PRO A 297 -22.52 -4.63 17.49
N LEU A 298 -22.27 -3.42 18.00
CA LEU A 298 -21.38 -2.45 17.35
C LEU A 298 -20.03 -3.09 17.01
N PHE A 299 -19.44 -2.64 15.91
CA PHE A 299 -18.16 -3.14 15.41
C PHE A 299 -18.22 -4.61 14.97
N ASP A 300 -19.34 -5.02 14.36
CA ASP A 300 -19.46 -6.34 13.73
C ASP A 300 -18.52 -6.44 12.52
N ASP A 301 -17.35 -7.02 12.77
CA ASP A 301 -16.31 -7.26 11.78
C ASP A 301 -16.65 -8.39 10.82
N ALA A 302 -17.40 -9.40 11.27
CA ALA A 302 -17.69 -10.60 10.49
C ALA A 302 -18.46 -10.27 9.20
N SER A 303 -19.30 -9.23 9.23
CA SER A 303 -20.01 -8.75 8.04
C SER A 303 -19.13 -8.00 7.04
N ILE A 304 -18.02 -7.40 7.47
CA ILE A 304 -17.13 -6.62 6.59
C ILE A 304 -15.91 -7.42 6.09
N GLU A 305 -15.43 -8.40 6.86
CA GLU A 305 -14.30 -9.27 6.51
C GLU A 305 -14.31 -9.87 5.09
N PRO A 306 -15.46 -10.24 4.50
CA PRO A 306 -15.50 -10.81 3.16
C PRO A 306 -15.15 -9.82 2.03
N TYR A 307 -15.15 -8.51 2.28
CA TYR A 307 -15.00 -7.46 1.26
C TYR A 307 -13.59 -6.87 1.17
N ALA A 308 -13.30 -6.21 0.03
CA ALA A 308 -12.03 -5.56 -0.31
C ALA A 308 -10.84 -6.53 -0.34
N VAL A 309 -9.78 -6.28 -1.11
CA VAL A 309 -8.59 -7.15 -1.09
C VAL A 309 -7.78 -6.89 0.19
N LYS A 310 -7.44 -7.92 0.97
CA LYS A 310 -6.56 -7.77 2.16
C LYS A 310 -5.11 -7.90 1.72
N LEU A 311 -4.37 -6.78 1.77
CA LEU A 311 -2.99 -6.70 1.27
C LEU A 311 -1.96 -7.09 2.33
N LEU A 312 -2.22 -6.72 3.58
CA LEU A 312 -1.27 -6.81 4.69
C LEU A 312 -2.05 -6.81 6.01
N GLY A 313 -1.63 -7.65 6.96
CA GLY A 313 -2.11 -7.64 8.35
C GLY A 313 -1.02 -8.17 9.28
N ASN A 314 -1.38 -8.55 10.51
CA ASN A 314 -0.45 -9.07 11.50
C ASN A 314 0.28 -10.31 10.96
N HIS A 315 1.61 -10.27 10.93
CA HIS A 315 2.41 -11.36 10.40
C HIS A 315 3.81 -11.36 10.99
N ARG A 316 4.51 -12.50 10.88
CA ARG A 316 5.91 -12.62 11.26
C ARG A 316 6.61 -13.68 10.40
N PHE A 317 7.71 -13.30 9.75
CA PHE A 317 8.62 -14.25 9.10
C PHE A 317 9.48 -14.96 10.14
N THR A 318 9.15 -16.21 10.44
CA THR A 318 9.86 -17.02 11.43
C THR A 318 11.29 -17.34 10.98
N GLN A 319 12.25 -17.25 11.90
CA GLN A 319 13.64 -17.62 11.64
C GLN A 319 13.89 -19.08 12.03
N ARG A 320 14.74 -19.79 11.26
CA ARG A 320 15.04 -21.21 11.47
C ARG A 320 15.75 -21.53 12.79
N ASP A 321 16.52 -20.58 13.31
CA ASP A 321 17.33 -20.74 14.52
C ASP A 321 16.53 -20.49 15.81
N GLY A 322 15.25 -20.17 15.70
CA GLY A 322 14.36 -19.89 16.82
C GLY A 322 14.46 -18.47 17.37
N ALA A 323 15.21 -17.57 16.72
CA ALA A 323 15.14 -16.15 17.01
C ALA A 323 13.76 -15.57 16.63
N GLU A 324 13.34 -14.50 17.31
CA GLU A 324 12.09 -13.84 16.96
C GLU A 324 12.18 -13.26 15.54
N GLY A 325 11.23 -13.70 14.71
CA GLY A 325 11.08 -13.25 13.35
C GLY A 325 10.68 -11.79 13.24
N GLN A 326 10.90 -11.20 12.07
CA GLN A 326 10.43 -9.85 11.79
C GLN A 326 8.99 -9.86 11.32
N GLY A 327 8.23 -8.89 11.78
CA GLY A 327 6.81 -8.88 11.60
C GLY A 327 6.18 -7.59 12.05
N TYR A 328 4.91 -7.44 11.69
CA TYR A 328 4.09 -6.28 11.99
C TYR A 328 2.88 -6.70 12.81
N VAL A 329 2.45 -5.78 13.67
CA VAL A 329 1.18 -5.81 14.37
C VAL A 329 0.43 -4.55 13.99
N SER A 330 -0.85 -4.71 13.70
CA SER A 330 -1.77 -3.65 13.29
C SER A 330 -1.16 -2.69 12.25
N PRO A 331 -0.60 -3.17 11.12
CA PRO A 331 -0.13 -2.28 10.05
C PRO A 331 -1.32 -1.63 9.35
N GLY A 332 -1.30 -0.30 9.24
CA GLY A 332 -2.43 0.41 8.65
C GLY A 332 -2.28 1.91 8.61
N HIS A 333 -3.42 2.58 8.39
CA HIS A 333 -3.56 3.99 8.07
C HIS A 333 -2.53 4.43 7.04
N VAL A 334 -2.85 4.18 5.78
CA VAL A 334 -1.87 4.26 4.70
C VAL A 334 -2.01 5.54 3.90
N SER A 335 -0.89 6.00 3.38
CA SER A 335 -0.86 6.81 2.18
C SER A 335 -0.08 6.10 1.07
N ALA A 336 -0.24 6.58 -0.15
CA ALA A 336 0.47 6.02 -1.30
C ALA A 336 0.97 7.10 -2.24
N TRP A 337 2.14 6.87 -2.82
CA TRP A 337 2.81 7.83 -3.69
C TRP A 337 3.39 7.13 -4.91
N THR A 338 3.12 7.68 -6.09
CA THR A 338 3.79 7.28 -7.33
C THR A 338 4.84 8.32 -7.67
N ARG A 339 6.08 7.87 -7.85
CA ARG A 339 7.19 8.75 -8.20
C ARG A 339 6.93 9.43 -9.56
N PRO A 340 6.95 10.77 -9.63
CA PRO A 340 6.68 11.50 -10.87
C PRO A 340 7.52 11.01 -12.05
N GLY A 341 6.87 10.84 -13.22
CA GLY A 341 7.53 10.39 -14.44
C GLY A 341 7.93 8.91 -14.46
N THR A 342 7.48 8.11 -13.47
CA THR A 342 7.73 6.67 -13.39
C THR A 342 6.47 5.93 -12.98
N ASP A 343 6.48 4.60 -13.12
CA ASP A 343 5.42 3.72 -12.62
C ASP A 343 5.76 3.17 -11.20
N GLU A 344 6.70 3.79 -10.50
CA GLU A 344 7.12 3.33 -9.18
C GLU A 344 6.20 3.87 -8.10
N SER A 345 5.32 3.01 -7.58
CA SER A 345 4.42 3.32 -6.47
C SER A 345 4.91 2.74 -5.15
N PHE A 346 4.63 3.46 -4.06
CA PHE A 346 5.02 3.12 -2.70
C PHE A 346 3.80 3.25 -1.79
N LEU A 347 3.67 2.33 -0.84
CA LEU A 347 2.72 2.35 0.26
C LEU A 347 3.47 2.80 1.51
N ILE A 348 2.99 3.85 2.17
CA ILE A 348 3.53 4.39 3.41
C ILE A 348 2.48 4.11 4.48
N LEU A 349 2.90 3.58 5.63
CA LEU A 349 1.99 3.18 6.71
C LEU A 349 2.68 3.34 8.06
N HIS A 350 1.91 3.37 9.14
CA HIS A 350 2.44 3.09 10.46
C HIS A 350 2.17 1.63 10.83
N THR A 351 2.99 1.06 11.71
CA THR A 351 2.75 -0.27 12.25
C THR A 351 3.37 -0.41 13.63
N ARG A 352 2.73 -1.24 14.46
CA ARG A 352 3.29 -1.79 15.69
C ARG A 352 4.09 -3.05 15.39
N PHE A 353 4.71 -3.64 16.42
CA PHE A 353 5.59 -4.79 16.26
C PHE A 353 5.29 -5.89 17.28
N PRO A 354 5.47 -7.17 16.91
CA PRO A 354 5.38 -8.28 17.85
C PRO A 354 6.25 -8.01 19.09
N GLY A 355 5.65 -8.14 20.28
CA GLY A 355 6.37 -7.98 21.55
C GLY A 355 6.71 -6.54 21.97
N ARG A 356 6.32 -5.51 21.20
CA ARG A 356 6.61 -4.08 21.51
C ARG A 356 5.39 -3.26 21.95
N GLY A 357 4.25 -3.90 22.18
CA GLY A 357 3.02 -3.23 22.60
C GLY A 357 2.56 -2.18 21.57
N GLU A 358 2.32 -0.97 22.04
CA GLU A 358 1.79 0.16 21.24
C GLU A 358 2.88 1.00 20.56
N GLU A 359 4.16 0.63 20.72
CA GLU A 359 5.24 1.29 19.97
C GLU A 359 5.01 1.14 18.47
N HIS A 360 5.04 2.25 17.74
CA HIS A 360 4.82 2.28 16.31
C HIS A 360 5.88 3.10 15.57
N GLU A 361 6.14 2.72 14.32
CA GLU A 361 7.07 3.42 13.43
C GLU A 361 6.50 3.45 12.01
N VAL A 362 6.97 4.40 11.21
CA VAL A 362 6.67 4.47 9.77
C VAL A 362 7.36 3.32 9.04
N ARG A 363 6.65 2.71 8.08
CA ARG A 363 7.18 1.74 7.12
C ARG A 363 6.78 2.13 5.71
N VAL A 364 7.64 1.75 4.76
CA VAL A 364 7.42 1.99 3.34
C VAL A 364 7.56 0.66 2.60
N HIS A 365 6.60 0.32 1.75
CA HIS A 365 6.66 -0.87 0.89
C HIS A 365 6.49 -0.45 -0.56
N ARG A 366 7.34 -0.94 -1.45
CA ARG A 366 7.10 -0.80 -2.89
C ARG A 366 5.84 -1.57 -3.28
N LEU A 367 4.96 -0.95 -4.04
CA LEU A 367 3.77 -1.56 -4.65
C LEU A 367 4.12 -2.08 -6.05
N HIS A 368 3.53 -3.22 -6.41
CA HIS A 368 3.70 -3.86 -7.72
C HIS A 368 2.34 -4.10 -8.37
N LEU A 369 2.25 -3.84 -9.67
CA LEU A 369 1.05 -4.13 -10.43
C LEU A 369 1.03 -5.60 -10.89
N THR A 370 0.00 -6.34 -10.50
CA THR A 370 -0.24 -7.70 -11.00
C THR A 370 -0.70 -7.68 -12.45
N ARG A 371 -0.66 -8.85 -13.12
CA ARG A 371 -1.20 -9.00 -14.49
C ARG A 371 -2.67 -8.55 -14.59
N THR A 372 -3.45 -8.76 -13.54
CA THR A 372 -4.88 -8.44 -13.50
C THR A 372 -5.14 -6.99 -13.07
N GLY A 373 -4.09 -6.19 -12.90
CA GLY A 373 -4.14 -4.77 -12.57
C GLY A 373 -4.43 -4.49 -11.10
N TRP A 374 -4.06 -5.39 -10.19
CA TRP A 374 -4.13 -5.14 -8.74
C TRP A 374 -2.78 -4.66 -8.22
N LEU A 375 -2.78 -3.81 -7.20
CA LEU A 375 -1.55 -3.43 -6.51
C LEU A 375 -1.29 -4.42 -5.38
N VAL A 376 -0.06 -4.91 -5.27
CA VAL A 376 0.41 -5.75 -4.16
C VAL A 376 1.71 -5.19 -3.56
N PRO A 377 1.80 -5.01 -2.23
CA PRO A 377 3.02 -4.55 -1.57
C PRO A 377 4.11 -5.63 -1.55
N SER A 378 5.36 -5.18 -1.57
CA SER A 378 6.54 -6.02 -1.32
C SER A 378 6.50 -6.60 0.09
N PRO A 379 6.98 -7.84 0.31
CA PRO A 379 6.95 -8.42 1.65
C PRO A 379 7.83 -7.71 2.69
N HIS A 380 8.99 -7.21 2.24
CA HIS A 380 9.91 -6.45 3.07
C HIS A 380 9.80 -4.96 2.78
N ARG A 381 10.21 -4.13 3.75
CA ARG A 381 10.27 -2.67 3.59
C ARG A 381 11.15 -2.29 2.39
N TYR A 382 10.83 -1.17 1.76
CA TYR A 382 11.59 -0.60 0.65
C TYR A 382 13.04 -0.35 1.09
N ALA A 383 13.98 -0.85 0.29
CA ALA A 383 15.41 -0.82 0.59
C ALA A 383 16.25 -0.27 -0.58
N GLY A 384 15.61 0.42 -1.53
CA GLY A 384 16.28 0.88 -2.74
C GLY A 384 16.34 -0.18 -3.86
N GLU A 385 15.60 -1.28 -3.73
CA GLU A 385 15.54 -2.30 -4.77
C GLU A 385 14.94 -1.73 -6.08
N PRO A 386 15.42 -2.16 -7.25
CA PRO A 386 14.85 -1.72 -8.53
C PRO A 386 13.42 -2.23 -8.71
N ALA A 387 12.61 -1.51 -9.49
CA ALA A 387 11.26 -1.94 -9.86
C ALA A 387 11.26 -3.37 -10.44
N ALA A 388 10.30 -4.22 -10.07
CA ALA A 388 10.30 -5.63 -10.47
C ALA A 388 10.24 -5.85 -12.00
N THR A 389 9.72 -4.87 -12.75
CA THR A 389 9.68 -4.87 -14.21
C THR A 389 11.07 -4.64 -14.84
N ALA A 390 11.99 -3.99 -14.12
CA ALA A 390 13.34 -3.69 -14.57
C ALA A 390 14.14 -4.97 -14.83
N ARG A 391 14.94 -4.97 -15.89
CA ARG A 391 15.74 -6.16 -16.29
C ARG A 391 16.67 -6.64 -15.18
N GLU A 392 17.20 -5.71 -14.39
CA GLU A 392 18.11 -5.98 -13.27
C GLU A 392 17.43 -6.52 -12.00
N ALA A 393 16.12 -6.33 -11.85
CA ALA A 393 15.35 -6.92 -10.74
C ALA A 393 15.02 -8.41 -10.98
N ARG A 394 15.11 -8.87 -12.23
CA ARG A 394 14.66 -10.21 -12.62
C ARG A 394 15.53 -11.30 -11.98
N LEU A 395 14.87 -12.13 -11.17
CA LEU A 395 15.49 -13.32 -10.60
C LEU A 395 15.65 -14.43 -11.63
N ARG A 396 16.78 -15.13 -11.59
CA ARG A 396 16.97 -16.37 -12.34
C ARG A 396 16.35 -17.55 -11.60
N ARG A 397 16.07 -18.64 -12.31
CA ARG A 397 15.44 -19.84 -11.72
C ARG A 397 16.25 -20.43 -10.57
N ASP A 398 17.58 -20.44 -10.65
CA ASP A 398 18.48 -20.88 -9.56
C ASP A 398 18.39 -19.99 -8.31
N GLU A 399 17.95 -18.75 -8.47
CA GLU A 399 17.71 -17.80 -7.38
C GLU A 399 16.31 -17.94 -6.78
N ILE A 400 15.39 -18.64 -7.45
CA ILE A 400 14.04 -18.89 -6.92
C ILE A 400 13.96 -20.27 -6.26
N VAL A 401 14.61 -21.28 -6.85
CA VAL A 401 14.62 -22.65 -6.32
C VAL A 401 15.31 -22.68 -4.95
N GLY A 402 14.65 -23.28 -3.97
CA GLY A 402 15.16 -23.42 -2.61
C GLY A 402 14.05 -23.38 -1.57
N ASP A 403 14.44 -23.13 -0.32
CA ASP A 403 13.54 -23.05 0.81
C ASP A 403 13.11 -21.61 1.10
N TRP A 404 11.88 -21.47 1.56
CA TRP A 404 11.18 -20.21 1.73
C TRP A 404 10.32 -20.26 2.98
N GLN A 405 10.10 -19.09 3.55
CA GLN A 405 9.03 -18.82 4.50
C GLN A 405 7.84 -18.21 3.76
N LEU A 406 6.64 -18.76 3.96
CA LEU A 406 5.40 -18.32 3.33
C LEU A 406 4.42 -17.80 4.39
N VAL A 407 3.89 -16.60 4.17
CA VAL A 407 2.79 -16.01 4.96
C VAL A 407 1.54 -15.99 4.09
N ASP A 408 0.42 -16.49 4.63
CA ASP A 408 -0.93 -16.27 4.09
C ASP A 408 -1.65 -15.26 4.98
N HIS A 409 -1.93 -14.06 4.48
CA HIS A 409 -2.58 -13.01 5.28
C HIS A 409 -4.07 -13.29 5.55
N GLY A 410 -4.66 -14.29 4.90
CA GLY A 410 -6.05 -14.66 5.06
C GLY A 410 -7.01 -13.51 4.70
N ARG A 411 -8.20 -13.53 5.32
CA ARG A 411 -9.26 -12.52 5.12
C ARG A 411 -9.80 -11.94 6.42
N ALA A 412 -9.55 -12.59 7.56
CA ALA A 412 -10.10 -12.18 8.84
C ALA A 412 -9.51 -10.84 9.32
N ILE A 413 -10.29 -10.10 10.09
CA ILE A 413 -9.81 -9.04 10.99
C ILE A 413 -9.43 -9.76 12.28
N SER A 414 -8.13 -9.82 12.58
CA SER A 414 -7.64 -10.62 13.71
C SER A 414 -6.41 -9.98 14.34
N ALA A 415 -6.35 -10.00 15.67
CA ALA A 415 -5.19 -9.64 16.46
C ALA A 415 -4.05 -10.68 16.34
N GLU A 416 -4.34 -11.89 15.90
CA GLU A 416 -3.35 -12.97 15.84
C GLU A 416 -2.22 -12.65 14.85
N VAL A 417 -0.98 -12.75 15.32
CA VAL A 417 0.21 -12.64 14.47
C VAL A 417 0.35 -13.92 13.66
N THR A 418 0.17 -13.82 12.34
CA THR A 418 0.32 -14.97 11.45
C THR A 418 1.80 -15.29 11.22
N ASP A 419 2.25 -16.38 11.82
CA ASP A 419 3.61 -16.90 11.60
C ASP A 419 3.74 -17.52 10.21
N SER A 420 4.88 -17.25 9.56
CA SER A 420 5.21 -17.89 8.29
C SER A 420 5.46 -19.38 8.46
N VAL A 421 5.17 -20.14 7.39
CA VAL A 421 5.40 -21.58 7.33
C VAL A 421 6.47 -21.94 6.30
N PRO A 422 7.30 -22.98 6.55
CA PRO A 422 8.35 -23.37 5.63
C PRO A 422 7.79 -24.10 4.40
N VAL A 423 8.27 -23.69 3.22
CA VAL A 423 7.97 -24.32 1.93
C VAL A 423 9.23 -24.43 1.07
N THR A 424 9.26 -25.37 0.14
CA THR A 424 10.33 -25.51 -0.85
C THR A 424 9.78 -25.31 -2.25
N LEU A 425 10.36 -24.37 -3.01
CA LEU A 425 10.11 -24.17 -4.43
C LEU A 425 11.06 -25.07 -5.23
N GLY A 426 10.54 -26.20 -5.73
CA GLY A 426 11.30 -27.22 -6.46
C GLY A 426 11.73 -26.80 -7.86
N ALA A 427 12.85 -27.33 -8.34
CA ALA A 427 13.37 -27.07 -9.69
C ALA A 427 12.43 -27.52 -10.82
N ASP A 428 11.52 -28.45 -10.53
CA ASP A 428 10.46 -28.95 -11.42
C ASP A 428 9.18 -28.10 -11.39
N GLY A 429 9.16 -27.01 -10.60
CA GLY A 429 7.99 -26.13 -10.46
C GLY A 429 6.98 -26.58 -9.41
N THR A 430 7.33 -27.52 -8.53
CA THR A 430 6.48 -27.91 -7.39
C THR A 430 6.69 -27.00 -6.18
N VAL A 431 5.64 -26.83 -5.38
CA VAL A 431 5.71 -26.29 -4.01
C VAL A 431 5.49 -27.47 -3.07
N THR A 432 6.36 -27.64 -2.09
CA THR A 432 6.29 -28.71 -1.06
C THR A 432 6.58 -28.13 0.32
N GLY A 433 6.40 -28.92 1.39
CA GLY A 433 6.59 -28.48 2.77
C GLY A 433 5.26 -28.37 3.51
N ALA A 434 5.04 -27.26 4.21
CA ALA A 434 3.81 -27.01 4.98
C ALA A 434 2.56 -26.92 4.08
N VAL A 435 2.72 -26.47 2.83
CA VAL A 435 1.69 -26.48 1.79
C VAL A 435 2.21 -27.16 0.53
N GLN A 436 1.29 -27.60 -0.32
CA GLN A 436 1.61 -28.29 -1.57
C GLN A 436 0.99 -27.55 -2.76
N GLY A 437 1.71 -27.54 -3.88
CA GLY A 437 1.24 -26.81 -5.05
C GLY A 437 2.23 -26.72 -6.18
N ARG A 438 2.13 -25.65 -6.97
CA ARG A 438 3.03 -25.35 -8.08
C ARG A 438 3.43 -23.89 -8.08
N TRP A 439 4.59 -23.61 -8.68
CA TRP A 439 5.04 -22.26 -8.92
C TRP A 439 5.59 -22.11 -10.34
N ARG A 440 5.44 -20.90 -10.88
CA ARG A 440 6.02 -20.51 -12.17
C ARG A 440 6.54 -19.08 -12.07
N ALA A 441 7.76 -18.87 -12.59
CA ALA A 441 8.25 -17.55 -12.92
C ALA A 441 7.98 -17.30 -14.41
N GLU A 442 7.30 -16.20 -14.71
CA GLU A 442 6.96 -15.79 -16.06
C GLU A 442 7.77 -14.54 -16.44
N GLY A 443 7.58 -14.03 -17.68
CA GLY A 443 8.28 -12.84 -18.15
C GLY A 443 8.06 -11.61 -17.24
N SER A 444 9.05 -10.71 -17.22
CA SER A 444 9.00 -9.45 -16.47
C SER A 444 8.83 -9.59 -14.95
N GLY A 445 9.46 -10.62 -14.36
CA GLY A 445 9.45 -10.81 -12.90
C GLY A 445 8.15 -11.42 -12.36
N ARG A 446 7.18 -11.74 -13.20
CA ARG A 446 5.87 -12.23 -12.75
C ARG A 446 5.97 -13.56 -12.01
N ALA A 447 5.29 -13.64 -10.87
CA ALA A 447 5.13 -14.84 -10.06
C ALA A 447 3.72 -15.40 -10.22
N VAL A 448 3.64 -16.72 -10.38
CA VAL A 448 2.38 -17.47 -10.29
C VAL A 448 2.58 -18.58 -9.27
N ILE A 449 1.78 -18.57 -8.22
CA ILE A 449 1.76 -19.61 -7.18
C ILE A 449 0.38 -20.27 -7.22
N GLU A 450 0.34 -21.60 -7.24
CA GLU A 450 -0.89 -22.38 -7.23
C GLU A 450 -0.92 -23.23 -5.97
N LEU A 451 -1.82 -22.92 -5.04
CA LEU A 451 -2.05 -23.65 -3.79
C LEU A 451 -3.54 -23.99 -3.68
N ASP A 452 -3.87 -25.19 -3.22
CA ASP A 452 -5.25 -25.63 -2.97
C ASP A 452 -6.22 -25.42 -4.16
N GLY A 453 -5.71 -25.52 -5.38
CA GLY A 453 -6.48 -25.31 -6.61
C GLY A 453 -6.75 -23.84 -6.97
N ALA A 454 -6.31 -22.89 -6.15
CA ALA A 454 -6.37 -21.45 -6.42
C ALA A 454 -5.06 -20.96 -7.06
N ARG A 455 -5.20 -20.05 -8.03
CA ARG A 455 -4.07 -19.40 -8.72
C ARG A 455 -3.87 -18.01 -8.13
N PHE A 456 -2.66 -17.73 -7.66
CA PHE A 456 -2.24 -16.43 -7.16
C PHE A 456 -1.27 -15.79 -8.16
N ASP A 457 -1.55 -14.54 -8.55
CA ASP A 457 -0.74 -13.79 -9.51
C ASP A 457 -0.06 -12.59 -8.82
N GLY A 458 1.21 -12.36 -9.15
CA GLY A 458 1.95 -11.20 -8.64
C GLY A 458 3.37 -11.17 -9.18
N THR A 459 4.34 -10.93 -8.30
CA THR A 459 5.73 -10.70 -8.71
C THR A 459 6.75 -11.39 -7.81
N PHE A 460 7.84 -11.86 -8.41
CA PHE A 460 9.11 -12.15 -7.77
C PHE A 460 9.95 -10.87 -7.78
N THR A 461 10.53 -10.54 -6.63
CA THR A 461 11.44 -9.39 -6.49
C THR A 461 12.55 -9.73 -5.49
N ARG A 462 13.36 -8.75 -5.13
CA ARG A 462 14.26 -8.82 -3.98
C ARG A 462 13.71 -7.96 -2.86
N GLY A 463 13.95 -8.37 -1.63
CA GLY A 463 13.77 -7.54 -0.46
C GLY A 463 15.00 -7.63 0.43
N TRP A 464 15.21 -6.60 1.24
CA TRP A 464 16.20 -6.64 2.29
C TRP A 464 15.60 -7.31 3.52
N HIS A 465 16.24 -8.38 4.00
CA HIS A 465 15.80 -9.10 5.18
C HIS A 465 16.56 -8.56 6.40
N ASP A 466 15.97 -7.64 7.15
CA ASP A 466 16.65 -6.96 8.27
C ASP A 466 17.20 -7.98 9.30
N GLY A 467 16.51 -9.11 9.50
CA GLY A 467 16.94 -10.15 10.44
C GLY A 467 18.16 -10.98 9.98
N LEU A 468 18.49 -10.97 8.68
CA LEU A 468 19.64 -11.68 8.11
C LEU A 468 20.72 -10.71 7.62
N ASP A 469 20.46 -9.40 7.67
CA ASP A 469 21.35 -8.35 7.13
C ASP A 469 21.74 -8.65 5.67
N ALA A 470 20.75 -9.09 4.87
CA ALA A 470 21.01 -9.61 3.53
C ALA A 470 19.86 -9.40 2.55
N TRP A 471 20.23 -9.22 1.28
CA TRP A 471 19.30 -9.23 0.15
C TRP A 471 18.79 -10.66 -0.14
N THR A 472 17.48 -10.85 -0.04
CA THR A 472 16.84 -12.14 -0.32
C THR A 472 15.80 -12.04 -1.44
N PRO A 473 15.66 -13.08 -2.29
CA PRO A 473 14.47 -13.26 -3.12
C PRO A 473 13.18 -13.23 -2.30
N THR A 474 12.19 -12.51 -2.81
CA THR A 474 10.83 -12.46 -2.26
C THR A 474 9.80 -12.69 -3.35
N PHE A 475 8.58 -13.03 -2.96
CA PHE A 475 7.41 -12.89 -3.82
C PHE A 475 6.22 -12.33 -3.06
N THR A 476 5.36 -11.64 -3.78
CA THR A 476 4.06 -11.17 -3.32
C THR A 476 3.05 -11.49 -4.41
N VAL A 477 1.96 -12.18 -4.06
CA VAL A 477 0.94 -12.65 -5.01
C VAL A 477 -0.45 -12.52 -4.42
N LEU A 478 -1.44 -12.33 -5.28
CA LEU A 478 -2.84 -12.13 -4.91
C LEU A 478 -3.73 -13.20 -5.55
N GLY A 479 -4.59 -13.79 -4.74
CA GLY A 479 -5.55 -14.82 -5.15
C GLY A 479 -6.90 -14.24 -5.57
N PRO A 480 -7.74 -15.06 -6.24
CA PRO A 480 -9.07 -14.65 -6.71
C PRO A 480 -10.05 -14.35 -5.57
N ASP A 481 -9.79 -14.89 -4.39
CA ASP A 481 -10.53 -14.67 -3.14
C ASP A 481 -10.06 -13.42 -2.37
N GLY A 482 -9.14 -12.64 -2.96
CA GLY A 482 -8.62 -11.42 -2.35
C GLY A 482 -7.63 -11.65 -1.21
N ARG A 483 -7.08 -12.87 -1.06
CA ARG A 483 -5.98 -13.17 -0.13
C ARG A 483 -4.61 -12.88 -0.75
N ALA A 484 -3.77 -12.15 -0.02
CA ALA A 484 -2.37 -11.96 -0.36
C ALA A 484 -1.50 -13.06 0.28
N LEU A 485 -0.58 -13.61 -0.51
CA LEU A 485 0.48 -14.50 -0.03
C LEU A 485 1.83 -13.84 -0.23
N TRP A 486 2.67 -13.88 0.79
CA TRP A 486 4.04 -13.41 0.74
C TRP A 486 5.02 -14.56 0.93
N GLY A 487 6.15 -14.47 0.24
CA GLY A 487 7.27 -15.38 0.42
C GLY A 487 8.56 -14.62 0.61
N SER A 488 9.37 -15.09 1.56
CA SER A 488 10.75 -14.65 1.76
C SER A 488 11.66 -15.87 1.73
N ARG A 489 12.67 -15.86 0.85
CA ARG A 489 13.59 -16.98 0.73
C ARG A 489 14.49 -17.01 1.96
N GLU A 490 14.68 -18.22 2.49
CA GLU A 490 15.66 -18.46 3.55
C GLU A 490 17.02 -18.67 2.86
N VAL A 491 18.00 -17.84 3.23
CA VAL A 491 19.36 -17.89 2.68
C VAL A 491 20.34 -18.33 3.74
#